data_AF-A0A9E4RLI8-F1
#
_entry.id   AF-A0A9E4RLI8-F1
#
_cell.length_a   1.000
_cell.length_b   1.000
_cell.length_c   1.000
_cell.angle_alpha   90.00
_cell.angle_beta   90.00
_cell.angle_gamma   90.00
#
_symmetry.space_group_name_H-M   'P 1'
#
loop_
_entity.id
_entity.type
_entity.pdbx_description
1 polymer ?
#
loop_
_entity_poly.entity_id
_entity_poly.type
_entity_poly.pdbx_seq_one_letter_code
_entity_poly.pdbx_strand_id
1 'polypeptide(L)'
;MAHIPKNLEDLDSMTIDDAHAMSFGERDQLLDQIIAAGRHQATDETSHRIGLYSDFFEEDLVRMLKVKAVKVYPRGTTSSDFSGNIVGDTDEEQYRAAFRHFRTILDASGTSFSRIVTFVIFLTNMDNWPLLNEVYREFIPIPPCRAVIGTTGLAQKPLAIEIVSCVAYRVAP
;
A
#
# COMPACT_ATOMS: atom_id res chain seq x y z
N MET A 1 14.10 5.55 33.89
CA MET A 1 14.13 5.46 32.42
C MET A 1 12.72 5.75 31.93
N ALA A 2 12.54 6.65 30.97
CA ALA A 2 11.22 6.90 30.40
C ALA A 2 10.66 5.58 29.83
N HIS A 3 9.39 5.30 30.09
CA HIS A 3 8.72 4.12 29.57
C HIS A 3 8.62 4.25 28.05
N ILE A 4 9.32 3.38 27.30
CA ILE A 4 9.24 3.32 25.84
C ILE A 4 7.99 2.50 25.52
N PRO A 5 6.97 3.08 24.85
CA PRO A 5 5.77 2.34 24.47
C PRO A 5 6.13 1.21 23.51
N LYS A 6 5.61 0.01 23.77
CA LYS A 6 5.90 -1.18 22.96
C LYS A 6 4.73 -1.59 22.08
N ASN A 7 3.53 -1.12 22.42
CA ASN A 7 2.28 -1.51 21.77
C ASN A 7 1.29 -0.33 21.66
N LEU A 8 0.13 -0.59 21.05
CA LEU A 8 -0.93 0.41 20.88
C LEU A 8 -1.61 0.82 22.20
N GLU A 9 -1.70 -0.05 23.20
CA GLU A 9 -2.29 0.29 24.51
C GLU A 9 -1.44 1.32 25.26
N ASP A 10 -0.11 1.17 25.18
CA ASP A 10 0.85 2.15 25.72
C ASP A 10 0.66 3.49 25.00
N LEU A 11 0.61 3.47 23.66
CA LEU A 11 0.39 4.66 22.84
C LEU A 11 -0.96 5.34 23.16
N ASP A 12 -2.01 4.56 23.41
CA ASP A 12 -3.35 5.06 23.74
C ASP A 12 -3.36 5.84 25.06
N SER A 13 -2.54 5.41 26.02
CA SER A 13 -2.37 6.05 27.32
C SER A 13 -1.51 7.32 27.29
N MET A 14 -0.76 7.56 26.21
CA MET A 14 0.10 8.75 26.06
C MET A 14 -0.68 9.99 25.65
N THR A 15 -0.21 11.15 26.10
CA THR A 15 -0.58 12.44 25.50
C THR A 15 0.05 12.58 24.11
N ILE A 16 -0.45 13.51 23.29
CA ILE A 16 0.15 13.82 21.98
C ILE A 16 1.58 14.33 22.16
N ASP A 17 1.82 15.19 23.14
CA ASP A 17 3.16 15.78 23.38
C ASP A 17 4.18 14.71 23.79
N ASP A 18 3.81 13.78 24.67
CA ASP A 18 4.66 12.66 25.05
C ASP A 18 4.97 11.76 23.84
N ALA A 19 3.96 11.48 23.03
CA ALA A 19 4.14 10.67 21.83
C ALA A 19 5.02 11.37 20.78
N HIS A 20 4.92 12.70 20.68
CA HIS A 20 5.73 13.51 19.77
C HIS A 20 7.19 13.63 20.20
N ALA A 21 7.49 13.40 21.48
CA ALA A 21 8.84 13.36 22.04
C ALA A 21 9.58 12.02 21.77
N MET A 22 8.85 10.98 21.32
CA MET A 22 9.46 9.73 20.88
C MET A 22 10.38 9.93 19.66
N SER A 23 11.40 9.10 19.58
CA SER A 23 12.27 9.04 18.40
C SER A 23 11.48 8.70 17.14
N PHE A 24 12.06 9.04 15.97
CA PHE A 24 11.49 8.63 14.69
C PHE A 24 11.26 7.13 14.63
N GLY A 25 12.25 6.31 15.04
CA GLY A 25 12.16 4.85 14.95
C GLY A 25 11.05 4.25 15.81
N GLU A 26 10.82 4.77 17.01
CA GLU A 26 9.72 4.33 17.88
C GLU A 26 8.36 4.64 17.26
N ARG A 27 8.18 5.87 16.74
CA ARG A 27 6.96 6.27 16.04
C ARG A 27 6.74 5.44 14.77
N ASP A 28 7.80 5.18 14.02
CA ASP A 28 7.76 4.42 12.76
C ASP A 28 7.34 2.96 12.99
N GLN A 29 7.85 2.33 14.05
CA GLN A 29 7.43 0.98 14.44
C GLN A 29 5.97 0.96 14.90
N LEU A 30 5.52 1.96 15.64
CA LEU A 30 4.12 2.05 16.07
C LEU A 30 3.18 2.29 14.89
N LEU A 31 3.60 3.02 13.85
CA LEU A 31 2.82 3.19 12.62
C LEU A 31 2.49 1.84 11.96
N ASP A 32 3.46 0.91 11.90
CA ASP A 32 3.21 -0.43 11.35
C ASP A 32 2.13 -1.18 12.16
N GLN A 33 2.14 -1.03 13.48
CA GLN A 33 1.11 -1.63 14.34
C GLN A 33 -0.26 -0.97 14.13
N ILE A 34 -0.32 0.36 13.99
CA ILE A 34 -1.57 1.10 13.72
C ILE A 34 -2.17 0.63 12.40
N ILE A 35 -1.35 0.54 11.34
CA ILE A 35 -1.81 0.07 10.02
C ILE A 35 -2.26 -1.39 10.09
N ALA A 36 -1.57 -2.26 10.83
CA ALA A 36 -1.99 -3.64 11.00
C ALA A 36 -3.35 -3.74 11.73
N ALA A 37 -3.53 -2.97 12.80
CA ALA A 37 -4.75 -2.96 13.60
C ALA A 37 -5.97 -2.39 12.85
N GLY A 38 -5.74 -1.44 11.94
CA GLY A 38 -6.81 -0.86 11.12
C GLY A 38 -7.28 -1.76 9.97
N ARG A 39 -6.70 -2.93 9.73
CA ARG A 39 -7.14 -3.86 8.67
C ARG A 39 -8.17 -4.83 9.21
N HIS A 40 -9.29 -4.96 8.51
CA HIS A 40 -10.38 -5.81 8.95
C HIS A 40 -10.89 -6.71 7.83
N GLN A 41 -11.46 -7.85 8.25
CA GLN A 41 -12.32 -8.71 7.44
C GLN A 41 -13.75 -8.53 7.96
N ALA A 42 -14.73 -8.48 7.06
CA ALA A 42 -16.13 -8.29 7.42
C ALA A 42 -16.77 -9.57 7.98
N THR A 43 -16.17 -10.73 7.71
CA THR A 43 -16.64 -12.04 8.17
C THR A 43 -15.46 -12.90 8.63
N ASP A 44 -15.76 -13.94 9.42
CA ASP A 44 -14.81 -15.00 9.77
C ASP A 44 -14.69 -16.06 8.65
N GLU A 45 -15.40 -15.88 7.53
CA GLU A 45 -15.35 -16.82 6.42
C GLU A 45 -14.08 -16.64 5.59
N THR A 46 -13.50 -17.76 5.18
CA THR A 46 -12.33 -17.74 4.31
C THR A 46 -12.77 -17.58 2.85
N SER A 47 -12.56 -16.40 2.28
CA SER A 47 -12.79 -16.13 0.85
C SER A 47 -11.90 -17.00 -0.04
N HIS A 48 -12.38 -17.46 -1.19
CA HIS A 48 -11.52 -18.09 -2.22
C HIS A 48 -10.41 -17.15 -2.76
N ARG A 49 -10.50 -15.85 -2.45
CA ARG A 49 -9.51 -14.81 -2.77
C ARG A 49 -8.56 -14.53 -1.60
N ILE A 50 -8.21 -15.54 -0.80
CA ILE A 50 -7.29 -15.43 0.35
C ILE A 50 -6.01 -14.67 -0.04
N GLY A 51 -5.60 -13.75 0.83
CA GLY A 51 -4.32 -13.05 0.70
C GLY A 51 -4.29 -12.00 -0.41
N LEU A 52 -5.46 -11.60 -0.93
CA LEU A 52 -5.55 -10.60 -2.00
C LEU A 52 -6.06 -9.24 -1.53
N TYR A 53 -6.78 -9.17 -0.42
CA TYR A 53 -7.31 -7.92 0.11
C TYR A 53 -7.63 -7.96 1.61
N SER A 54 -7.77 -6.76 2.18
CA SER A 54 -8.58 -6.50 3.39
C SER A 54 -9.96 -5.98 2.96
N ASP A 55 -11.01 -6.27 3.72
CA ASP A 55 -12.38 -5.84 3.36
C ASP A 55 -12.59 -4.35 3.62
N PHE A 56 -12.04 -3.85 4.73
CA PHE A 56 -12.00 -2.42 5.00
C PHE A 56 -10.76 -2.03 5.82
N PHE A 57 -10.44 -0.74 5.77
CA PHE A 57 -9.37 -0.13 6.55
C PHE A 57 -9.97 0.98 7.42
N GLU A 58 -9.83 0.86 8.75
CA GLU A 58 -10.19 1.89 9.71
C GLU A 58 -8.99 2.81 9.95
N GLU A 59 -9.11 4.06 9.52
CA GLU A 59 -8.08 5.07 9.76
C GLU A 59 -8.26 5.69 11.16
N ASP A 60 -7.51 5.17 12.14
CA ASP A 60 -7.45 5.74 13.49
C ASP A 60 -6.65 7.04 13.52
N LEU A 61 -7.34 8.16 13.26
CA LEU A 61 -6.72 9.49 13.21
C LEU A 61 -6.06 9.91 14.53
N VAL A 62 -6.52 9.39 15.68
CA VAL A 62 -5.95 9.72 16.98
C VAL A 62 -4.56 9.10 17.12
N ARG A 63 -4.43 7.81 16.84
CA ARG A 63 -3.13 7.13 16.86
C ARG A 63 -2.20 7.64 15.75
N MET A 64 -2.72 7.88 14.56
CA MET A 64 -1.97 8.48 13.44
C MET A 64 -1.38 9.85 13.83
N LEU A 65 -2.14 10.70 14.52
CA LEU A 65 -1.67 12.00 15.00
C LEU A 65 -0.56 11.87 16.06
N LYS A 66 -0.68 10.90 16.99
CA LYS A 66 0.33 10.65 18.02
C LYS A 66 1.68 10.23 17.43
N VAL A 67 1.70 9.45 16.34
CA VAL A 67 2.95 9.06 15.67
C VAL A 67 3.43 10.03 14.59
N LYS A 68 2.72 11.15 14.38
CA LYS A 68 2.93 12.10 13.27
C LYS A 68 2.90 11.40 11.90
N ALA A 69 1.92 10.52 11.71
CA ALA A 69 1.72 9.86 10.43
C ALA A 69 1.34 10.87 9.35
N VAL A 70 1.90 10.68 8.17
CA VAL A 70 1.63 11.44 6.96
C VAL A 70 1.03 10.49 5.93
N LYS A 71 -0.16 10.85 5.45
CA LYS A 71 -0.82 10.18 4.35
C LYS A 71 -0.12 10.53 3.04
N VAL A 72 0.21 9.51 2.25
CA VAL A 72 0.88 9.61 0.96
C VAL A 72 -0.08 9.17 -0.14
N TYR A 73 -0.18 9.99 -1.19
CA TYR A 73 -0.97 9.71 -2.41
C TYR A 73 -0.02 9.56 -3.61
N PRO A 74 0.41 8.33 -3.95
CA PRO A 74 1.18 8.08 -5.16
C PRO A 74 0.37 8.36 -6.42
N ARG A 75 1.05 8.78 -7.50
CA ARG A 75 0.45 8.96 -8.82
C ARG A 75 0.16 7.62 -9.53
N GLY A 76 -0.66 7.70 -10.56
CA GLY A 76 -0.85 6.63 -11.54
C GLY A 76 0.47 6.15 -12.14
N THR A 77 0.66 4.83 -12.19
CA THR A 77 1.93 4.22 -12.63
C THR A 77 1.69 3.01 -13.53
N THR A 78 2.38 3.01 -14.66
CA THR A 78 2.29 2.00 -15.72
C THR A 78 3.64 1.29 -15.87
N SER A 79 3.73 0.37 -16.84
CA SER A 79 4.98 -0.27 -17.24
C SER A 79 5.88 0.61 -18.10
N SER A 80 5.51 1.85 -18.44
CA SER A 80 6.35 2.71 -19.28
C SER A 80 7.47 3.41 -18.50
N ASP A 81 8.62 3.60 -19.13
CA ASP A 81 9.68 4.46 -18.62
C ASP A 81 9.35 5.97 -18.80
N PHE A 82 10.23 6.86 -18.36
CA PHE A 82 10.04 8.31 -18.50
C PHE A 82 10.12 8.82 -19.95
N SER A 83 10.69 8.04 -20.87
CA SER A 83 10.70 8.35 -22.31
C SER A 83 9.44 7.85 -23.01
N GLY A 84 8.56 7.14 -22.30
CA GLY A 84 7.33 6.56 -22.83
C GLY A 84 7.52 5.16 -23.42
N ASN A 85 8.71 4.57 -23.36
CA ASN A 85 8.93 3.21 -23.85
C ASN A 85 8.26 2.22 -22.90
N ILE A 86 7.59 1.23 -23.47
CA ILE A 86 6.96 0.15 -22.70
C ILE A 86 8.03 -0.82 -22.22
N VAL A 87 8.06 -1.11 -20.92
CA VAL A 87 8.98 -2.09 -20.34
C VAL A 87 8.26 -3.43 -20.17
N GLY A 88 8.73 -4.43 -20.91
CA GLY A 88 8.16 -5.78 -20.93
C GLY A 88 7.43 -6.08 -22.24
N ASP A 89 7.71 -7.23 -22.83
CA ASP A 89 7.12 -7.70 -24.09
C ASP A 89 5.85 -8.52 -23.83
N THR A 90 5.72 -9.05 -22.61
CA THR A 90 4.55 -9.80 -22.14
C THR A 90 3.78 -9.04 -21.07
N ASP A 91 2.50 -9.37 -20.91
CA ASP A 91 1.66 -8.85 -19.82
C ASP A 91 2.30 -9.05 -18.44
N GLU A 92 2.87 -10.24 -18.18
CA GLU A 92 3.56 -10.53 -16.91
C GLU A 92 4.73 -9.57 -16.66
N GLU A 93 5.60 -9.38 -17.66
CA GLU A 93 6.73 -8.48 -17.56
C GLU A 93 6.29 -7.03 -17.35
N GLN A 94 5.22 -6.61 -18.01
CA GLN A 94 4.62 -5.30 -17.81
C GLN A 94 4.04 -5.15 -16.40
N TYR A 95 3.37 -6.16 -15.86
CA TYR A 95 2.86 -6.15 -14.48
C TYR A 95 4.02 -5.95 -13.50
N ARG A 96 5.10 -6.74 -13.64
CA ARG A 96 6.29 -6.61 -12.81
C ARG A 96 6.96 -5.25 -12.96
N ALA A 97 7.05 -4.72 -14.18
CA ALA A 97 7.60 -3.40 -14.44
C ALA A 97 6.79 -2.31 -13.74
N ALA A 98 5.46 -2.33 -13.84
CA ALA A 98 4.59 -1.37 -13.16
C ALA A 98 4.78 -1.40 -11.64
N PHE A 99 4.83 -2.58 -11.01
CA PHE A 99 5.09 -2.69 -9.57
C PHE A 99 6.52 -2.24 -9.18
N ARG A 100 7.54 -2.52 -9.99
CA ARG A 100 8.90 -2.03 -9.74
C ARG A 100 8.97 -0.50 -9.85
N HIS A 101 8.35 0.09 -10.87
CA HIS A 101 8.24 1.55 -10.99
C HIS A 101 7.49 2.14 -9.81
N PHE A 102 6.41 1.49 -9.38
CA PHE A 102 5.65 1.97 -8.22
C PHE A 102 6.46 1.92 -6.93
N ARG A 103 7.32 0.91 -6.75
CA ARG A 103 8.26 0.84 -5.63
C ARG A 103 9.13 2.08 -5.52
N THR A 104 9.66 2.58 -6.65
CA THR A 104 10.54 3.76 -6.62
C THR A 104 9.81 5.01 -6.10
N ILE A 105 8.51 5.13 -6.37
CA ILE A 105 7.67 6.23 -5.85
C ILE A 105 7.47 6.07 -4.34
N LEU A 106 7.18 4.86 -3.86
CA LEU A 106 7.02 4.58 -2.44
C LEU A 106 8.31 4.88 -1.67
N ASP A 107 9.44 4.35 -2.16
CA ASP A 107 10.77 4.54 -1.57
C ASP A 107 11.13 6.04 -1.52
N ALA A 108 10.95 6.76 -2.62
CA ALA A 108 11.20 8.20 -2.69
C ALA A 108 10.30 9.02 -1.76
N SER A 109 9.08 8.52 -1.49
CA SER A 109 8.17 9.14 -0.55
C SER A 109 8.44 8.77 0.92
N GLY A 110 9.33 7.81 1.20
CA GLY A 110 9.62 7.34 2.55
C GLY A 110 8.60 6.34 3.10
N THR A 111 7.97 5.55 2.23
CA THR A 111 7.04 4.46 2.61
C THR A 111 7.36 3.19 1.81
N SER A 112 6.53 2.16 1.90
CA SER A 112 6.71 0.90 1.21
C SER A 112 5.37 0.19 0.94
N PHE A 113 5.43 -0.94 0.21
CA PHE A 113 4.25 -1.75 -0.06
C PHE A 113 3.53 -2.27 1.19
N SER A 114 4.22 -2.46 2.32
CA SER A 114 3.60 -2.93 3.57
C SER A 114 2.65 -1.90 4.19
N ARG A 115 2.84 -0.62 3.87
CA ARG A 115 2.08 0.51 4.43
C ARG A 115 0.99 1.04 3.51
N ILE A 116 0.73 0.37 2.40
CA ILE A 116 -0.42 0.67 1.53
C ILE A 116 -1.69 0.20 2.20
N VAL A 117 -2.73 1.03 2.25
CA VAL A 117 -4.02 0.69 2.87
C VAL A 117 -5.14 0.50 1.85
N THR A 118 -5.03 1.14 0.68
CA THR A 118 -5.96 0.93 -0.44
C THR A 118 -5.21 0.95 -1.76
N PHE A 119 -5.70 0.18 -2.73
CA PHE A 119 -5.06 -0.03 -4.02
C PHE A 119 -6.10 -0.24 -5.12
N VAL A 120 -5.98 0.48 -6.23
CA VAL A 120 -6.82 0.29 -7.43
C VAL A 120 -5.93 0.06 -8.64
N ILE A 121 -6.20 -1.02 -9.36
CA ILE A 121 -5.46 -1.43 -10.56
C ILE A 121 -6.42 -1.50 -11.75
N PHE A 122 -6.00 -0.98 -12.90
CA PHE A 122 -6.66 -1.24 -14.17
C PHE A 122 -5.88 -2.30 -14.94
N LEU A 123 -6.62 -3.23 -15.55
CA LEU A 123 -6.08 -4.33 -16.35
C LEU A 123 -6.77 -4.33 -17.71
N THR A 124 -6.01 -4.41 -18.81
CA THR A 124 -6.61 -4.41 -20.15
C THR A 124 -7.13 -5.77 -20.58
N ASN A 125 -6.60 -6.85 -20.00
CA ASN A 125 -7.06 -8.22 -20.23
C ASN A 125 -7.42 -8.91 -18.91
N MET A 126 -8.72 -9.03 -18.62
CA MET A 126 -9.19 -9.69 -17.39
C MET A 126 -9.03 -11.22 -17.40
N ASP A 127 -8.76 -11.85 -18.55
CA ASP A 127 -8.41 -13.27 -18.59
C ASP A 127 -7.06 -13.53 -17.88
N ASN A 128 -6.22 -12.50 -17.77
CA ASN A 128 -4.95 -12.51 -17.04
C ASN A 128 -5.11 -12.23 -15.54
N TRP A 129 -6.33 -12.30 -14.99
CA TRP A 129 -6.58 -12.17 -13.56
C TRP A 129 -5.73 -13.09 -12.67
N PRO A 130 -5.58 -14.41 -12.98
CA PRO A 130 -4.73 -15.29 -12.20
C PRO A 130 -3.26 -14.84 -12.23
N LEU A 131 -2.76 -14.49 -13.41
CA LEU A 131 -1.40 -14.01 -13.64
C LEU A 131 -1.10 -12.73 -12.85
N LEU A 132 -1.99 -11.73 -12.89
CA LEU A 132 -1.86 -10.52 -12.09
C LEU A 132 -1.76 -10.86 -10.59
N ASN A 133 -2.56 -11.80 -10.09
CA ASN A 133 -2.54 -12.17 -8.67
C ASN A 133 -1.24 -12.87 -8.25
N GLU A 134 -0.60 -13.61 -9.15
CA GLU A 134 0.74 -14.18 -8.91
C GLU A 134 1.77 -13.06 -8.77
N VAL A 135 1.84 -12.15 -9.76
CA VAL A 135 2.73 -10.99 -9.71
C VAL A 135 2.49 -10.13 -8.47
N TYR A 136 1.22 -9.84 -8.17
CA TYR A 136 0.83 -9.00 -7.03
C TYR A 136 1.39 -9.52 -5.70
N ARG A 137 1.35 -10.84 -5.47
CA ARG A 137 1.82 -11.46 -4.22
C ARG A 137 3.33 -11.34 -4.01
N GLU A 138 4.11 -11.12 -5.07
CA GLU A 138 5.55 -10.88 -4.95
C GLU A 138 5.88 -9.50 -4.36
N PHE A 139 4.97 -8.53 -4.52
CA PHE A 139 5.19 -7.15 -4.07
C PHE A 139 4.42 -6.80 -2.81
N ILE A 140 3.28 -7.45 -2.57
CA ILE A 140 2.36 -7.10 -1.49
C ILE A 140 2.44 -8.11 -0.35
N PRO A 141 3.23 -7.84 0.70
CA PRO A 141 3.36 -8.76 1.83
C PRO A 141 2.10 -8.79 2.72
N ILE A 142 1.38 -7.66 2.81
CA ILE A 142 0.18 -7.49 3.63
C ILE A 142 -0.91 -6.88 2.73
N PRO A 143 -2.02 -7.60 2.44
CA PRO A 143 -2.99 -7.14 1.47
C PRO A 143 -3.80 -5.90 1.91
N PRO A 144 -3.77 -4.78 1.17
CA PRO A 144 -4.67 -3.63 1.36
C PRO A 144 -6.11 -3.89 0.93
N CYS A 145 -7.00 -2.93 1.18
CA CYS A 145 -8.23 -2.85 0.41
C CYS A 145 -7.88 -2.77 -1.08
N ARG A 146 -8.55 -3.56 -1.92
CA ARG A 146 -8.16 -3.67 -3.33
C ARG A 146 -9.34 -3.72 -4.28
N ALA A 147 -9.25 -2.96 -5.36
CA ALA A 147 -10.08 -3.13 -6.54
C ALA A 147 -9.20 -3.36 -7.78
N VAL A 148 -9.65 -4.24 -8.66
CA VAL A 148 -9.07 -4.38 -10.00
C VAL A 148 -10.19 -4.31 -11.02
N ILE A 149 -10.01 -3.45 -12.01
CA ILE A 149 -11.05 -3.07 -12.96
C ILE A 149 -10.54 -3.37 -14.37
N GLY A 150 -11.35 -4.10 -15.15
CA GLY A 150 -11.10 -4.30 -16.57
C GLY A 150 -11.34 -3.00 -17.35
N THR A 151 -10.46 -2.69 -18.30
CA THR A 151 -10.59 -1.53 -19.20
C THR A 151 -10.26 -1.90 -20.64
N THR A 152 -10.78 -1.16 -21.60
CA THR A 152 -10.48 -1.36 -23.03
C THR A 152 -9.19 -0.67 -23.48
N GLY A 153 -8.58 0.15 -22.62
CA GLY A 153 -7.34 0.84 -22.91
C GLY A 153 -6.81 1.66 -21.74
N LEU A 154 -5.57 2.12 -21.90
CA LEU A 154 -4.81 2.96 -20.97
C LEU A 154 -4.16 4.12 -21.74
N ALA A 155 -3.26 4.87 -21.10
CA ALA A 155 -2.59 6.03 -21.71
C ALA A 155 -1.86 5.72 -23.04
N GLN A 156 -1.40 4.48 -23.23
CA GLN A 156 -0.86 3.98 -24.49
C GLN A 156 -1.47 2.61 -24.78
N LYS A 157 -1.84 2.36 -26.05
CA LYS A 157 -2.48 1.11 -26.47
C LYS A 157 -1.75 -0.18 -26.06
N PRO A 158 -0.40 -0.25 -26.07
CA PRO A 158 0.31 -1.48 -25.70
C PRO A 158 0.42 -1.75 -24.19
N LEU A 159 -0.01 -0.81 -23.33
CA LEU A 159 0.05 -0.99 -21.88
C LEU A 159 -0.95 -2.05 -21.42
N ALA A 160 -0.49 -2.96 -20.57
CA ALA A 160 -1.32 -4.03 -20.01
C ALA A 160 -1.93 -3.68 -18.64
N ILE A 161 -1.32 -2.75 -17.90
CA ILE A 161 -1.64 -2.45 -16.51
C ILE A 161 -1.43 -0.97 -16.17
N GLU A 162 -2.24 -0.46 -15.25
CA GLU A 162 -1.97 0.79 -14.52
C GLU A 162 -2.38 0.66 -13.05
N ILE A 163 -1.47 1.01 -12.14
CA ILE A 163 -1.79 1.25 -10.72
C ILE A 163 -2.32 2.68 -10.65
N VAL A 164 -3.62 2.88 -10.46
CA VAL A 164 -4.27 4.20 -10.65
C VAL A 164 -4.48 4.98 -9.36
N SER A 165 -4.67 4.28 -8.24
CA SER A 165 -4.90 4.92 -6.95
C SER A 165 -4.31 4.08 -5.83
N CYS A 166 -3.65 4.77 -4.90
CA CYS A 166 -3.03 4.18 -3.73
C CYS A 166 -3.09 5.19 -2.59
N VAL A 167 -3.30 4.70 -1.38
CA VAL A 167 -3.05 5.46 -0.15
C VAL A 167 -2.06 4.67 0.68
N ALA A 168 -0.99 5.33 1.10
CA ALA A 168 0.02 4.77 1.99
C ALA A 168 0.32 5.75 3.14
N TYR A 169 1.08 5.31 4.13
CA TYR A 169 1.49 6.17 5.25
C TYR A 169 2.99 6.10 5.51
N ARG A 170 3.52 7.16 6.08
CA ARG A 170 4.87 7.22 6.66
C ARG A 170 4.85 8.05 7.92
N VAL A 171 5.91 8.01 8.71
CA VAL A 171 6.10 8.95 9.81
C VAL A 171 6.80 10.23 9.30
N ALA A 172 6.39 11.39 9.82
CA ALA A 172 7.14 12.63 9.63
C ALA A 172 8.46 12.60 10.42
N PRO A 173 9.57 13.14 9.88
CA PRO A 173 10.84 13.20 10.61
C PRO A 173 10.67 13.83 12.00
#